data_AF-A0A0P9DU25-F1
#
_entry.id   AF-A0A0P9DU25-F1
#
_cell.length_a   1.000
_cell.length_b   1.000
_cell.length_c   1.000
_cell.angle_alpha   90.00
_cell.angle_beta   90.00
_cell.angle_gamma   90.00
#
_symmetry.space_group_name_H-M   'P 1'
#
loop_
_entity.id
_entity.type
_entity.pdbx_description
1 polymer ?
#
loop_
_entity_poly.entity_id
_entity_poly.type
_entity_poly.pdbx_seq_one_letter_code
_entity_poly.pdbx_strand_id
1 'polypeptide(L)' 'MDTATEIHPQIDLDAAYRDSNIQQVLDTLDRELVGLGPVKRRIREIASLLLVARLREQAELATG' A
#
# COMPACT_ATOMS: atom_id res chain seq x y z
N MET A 1 -16.72 -23.13 -27.53
CA MET A 1 -17.05 -22.95 -26.10
C MET A 1 -16.19 -21.80 -25.65
N ASP A 2 -16.76 -20.59 -25.72
CA ASP A 2 -16.06 -19.33 -25.53
C ASP A 2 -15.50 -19.22 -24.11
N THR A 3 -14.18 -19.07 -24.01
CA THR A 3 -13.53 -18.66 -22.77
C THR A 3 -13.82 -17.17 -22.59
N ALA A 4 -14.94 -16.84 -21.95
CA ALA A 4 -15.22 -15.49 -21.49
C ALA A 4 -14.08 -15.06 -20.55
N THR A 5 -13.25 -14.12 -21.01
CA THR A 5 -12.25 -13.45 -20.18
C THR A 5 -12.98 -12.75 -19.04
N GLU A 6 -12.87 -13.29 -17.82
CA GLU A 6 -13.28 -12.58 -16.62
C GLU A 6 -12.46 -11.29 -16.52
N ILE A 7 -13.15 -10.15 -16.52
CA ILE A 7 -12.51 -8.84 -16.31
C ILE A 7 -12.28 -8.70 -14.81
N HIS A 8 -11.05 -8.93 -14.37
CA HIS A 8 -10.64 -8.60 -13.01
C HIS A 8 -10.32 -7.10 -12.92
N PRO A 9 -10.80 -6.38 -11.89
CA PRO A 9 -10.43 -4.99 -11.68
C PRO A 9 -8.90 -4.89 -11.47
N GLN A 10 -8.21 -4.19 -12.38
CA GLN A 10 -6.77 -3.96 -12.31
C GLN A 10 -6.50 -2.73 -11.46
N ILE A 11 -5.75 -2.91 -10.36
CA ILE A 11 -5.36 -1.83 -9.45
C ILE A 11 -3.90 -1.45 -9.69
N ASP A 12 -3.63 -0.17 -9.93
CA ASP A 12 -2.27 0.37 -9.99
C ASP A 12 -1.80 0.75 -8.58
N LEU A 13 -0.98 -0.12 -7.99
CA LEU A 13 -0.44 0.08 -6.64
C LEU A 13 0.55 1.25 -6.58
N ASP A 14 1.32 1.49 -7.63
CA ASP A 14 2.33 2.55 -7.66
C ASP A 14 1.66 3.92 -7.74
N ALA A 15 0.59 4.04 -8.53
CA ALA A 15 -0.26 5.24 -8.54
C ALA A 15 -0.86 5.50 -7.15
N ALA A 16 -1.47 4.48 -6.55
CA ALA A 16 -2.04 4.60 -5.22
C ALA A 16 -0.99 5.00 -4.16
N TYR A 17 0.21 4.45 -4.24
CA TYR A 17 1.30 4.81 -3.34
C TYR A 17 1.73 6.28 -3.50
N ARG A 18 1.89 6.75 -4.74
CA ARG A 18 2.21 8.18 -5.02
C ARG A 18 1.14 9.11 -4.47
N ASP A 19 -0.13 8.73 -4.57
CA ASP A 19 -1.26 9.56 -4.14
C ASP A 19 -1.47 9.52 -2.60
N SER A 20 -0.92 8.52 -1.90
CA SER A 20 -1.18 8.25 -0.48
C SER A 20 -0.39 9.08 0.54
N ASN A 21 0.50 9.97 0.08
CA ASN A 21 1.46 10.72 0.91
C ASN A 21 2.39 9.87 1.81
N ILE A 22 2.36 8.54 1.69
CA ILE A 22 3.13 7.62 2.55
C ILE A 22 4.64 7.89 2.43
N GLN A 23 5.15 8.15 1.21
CA GLN A 23 6.57 8.41 1.01
C GLN A 23 7.04 9.62 1.82
N GLN A 24 6.32 10.75 1.79
CA GLN A 24 6.69 11.95 2.52
C GLN A 24 6.80 11.69 4.03
N VAL A 25 5.86 10.92 4.59
CA VAL A 25 5.85 10.56 6.01
C VAL A 25 7.03 9.64 6.35
N LEU A 26 7.30 8.63 5.52
CA LEU A 26 8.42 7.72 5.72
C LEU A 26 9.77 8.44 5.61
N ASP A 27 9.92 9.37 4.66
CA ASP A 27 11.13 10.19 4.51
C ASP A 27 11.36 11.11 5.72
N THR A 28 10.28 11.66 6.27
CA THR A 28 10.33 12.48 7.48
C THR A 28 10.78 11.64 8.68
N LEU A 29 10.15 10.48 8.88
CA LEU A 29 10.56 9.49 9.88
C LEU A 29 12.04 9.10 9.70
N ASP A 30 12.48 8.96 8.45
CA ASP A 30 13.84 8.57 8.15
C ASP A 30 14.87 9.64 8.53
N ARG A 31 14.53 10.91 8.32
CA ARG A 31 15.36 12.06 8.70
C ARG A 31 15.37 12.34 10.20
N GLU A 32 14.22 12.21 10.87
CA GLU A 32 14.06 12.63 12.26
C GLU A 32 14.54 11.58 13.28
N LEU A 33 14.55 10.30 12.91
CA LEU A 33 14.94 9.22 13.81
C LEU A 33 16.28 8.58 13.40
N VAL A 34 17.25 8.54 14.32
CA VAL A 34 18.57 7.92 14.11
C VAL A 34 18.65 6.56 14.81
N GLY A 35 19.30 5.58 14.17
CA GLY A 35 19.62 4.28 14.80
C GLY A 35 18.47 3.27 14.90
N LEU A 36 17.26 3.62 14.43
CA LEU A 36 16.06 2.79 14.53
C LEU A 36 15.78 1.94 13.28
N GLY A 37 16.84 1.38 12.66
CA GLY A 37 16.74 0.56 11.44
C GLY A 37 15.63 -0.51 11.45
N PRO A 38 15.58 -1.44 12.45
CA PRO A 38 14.54 -2.47 12.48
C PRO A 38 13.12 -1.91 12.66
N VAL A 39 12.98 -0.82 13.42
CA VAL A 39 11.68 -0.17 13.68
C VAL A 39 11.16 0.52 12.41
N LYS A 40 12.02 1.27 11.72
CA LYS A 40 11.69 1.94 10.45
C LYS A 40 11.26 0.95 9.37
N ARG A 41 11.92 -0.21 9.29
CA ARG A 41 11.48 -1.30 8.39
C ARG A 41 10.08 -1.78 8.73
N ARG A 42 9.80 -2.05 10.00
CA ARG A 42 8.48 -2.49 10.44
C ARG A 42 7.39 -1.47 10.13
N ILE A 43 7.69 -0.18 10.27
CA ILE A 43 6.75 0.89 9.91
C ILE A 43 6.45 0.89 8.41
N ARG A 44 7.47 0.73 7.55
CA ARG A 44 7.30 0.63 6.10
C ARG A 44 6.45 -0.58 5.71
N GLU A 45 6.68 -1.74 6.33
CA GLU A 45 5.86 -2.95 6.14
C GLU A 45 4.39 -2.72 6.52
N ILE A 46 4.13 -2.11 7.68
CA ILE A 46 2.77 -1.80 8.13
C ILE A 46 2.11 -0.80 7.17
N ALA A 47 2.82 0.23 6.71
CA ALA A 47 2.28 1.18 5.75
C ALA A 47 1.88 0.51 4.43
N SER A 48 2.68 -0.45 3.94
CA SER A 48 2.32 -1.27 2.77
C SER A 48 1.06 -2.10 3.01
N LEU A 49 0.93 -2.74 4.17
CA LEU A 49 -0.27 -3.51 4.54
C LEU A 49 -1.51 -2.61 4.59
N LEU A 50 -1.40 -1.43 5.20
CA LEU A 50 -2.51 -0.47 5.29
C LEU A 50 -2.93 0.06 3.92
N LEU A 51 -1.98 0.34 3.02
CA LEU A 51 -2.28 0.75 1.65
C LEU A 51 -3.06 -0.34 0.90
N VAL A 52 -2.60 -1.59 0.97
CA VAL A 52 -3.27 -2.72 0.33
C VAL A 52 -4.65 -2.95 0.93
N ALA A 53 -4.79 -2.89 2.26
CA ALA A 53 -6.08 -3.02 2.92
C ALA A 53 -7.09 -1.96 2.42
N ARG A 54 -6.66 -0.69 2.37
CA ARG A 54 -7.47 0.41 1.84
C ARG A 54 -7.87 0.18 0.38
N LEU A 55 -6.94 -0.24 -0.48
CA LEU A 55 -7.23 -0.50 -1.89
C LEU A 55 -8.24 -1.64 -2.06
N ARG A 56 -8.13 -2.68 -1.23
CA ARG A 56 -9.11 -3.77 -1.22
C ARG A 56 -10.49 -3.31 -0.77
N GLU A 57 -10.58 -2.46 0.26
CA GLU A 57 -11.85 -1.85 0.68
C GLU A 57 -12.47 -1.00 -0.43
N GLN A 58 -11.69 -0.15 -1.09
CA GLN A 58 -12.16 0.71 -2.19
C GLN A 58 -12.62 -0.09 -3.42
N ALA A 59 -12.01 -1.24 -3.66
CA ALA A 59 -12.39 -2.15 -4.74
C ALA A 59 -13.51 -3.13 -4.35
N GLU A 60 -14.11 -2.98 -3.16
CA GLU A 60 -15.13 -3.89 -2.61
C GLU A 60 -14.63 -5.36 -2.49
N LEU A 61 -13.30 -5.53 -2.39
CA LEU A 61 -12.61 -6.81 -2.24
C LEU A 61 -12.31 -7.15 -0.77
N ALA A 62 -12.77 -6.33 0.18
CA ALA A 62 -12.58 -6.57 1.60
C ALA A 62 -13.43 -7.75 2.06
N THR A 63 -12.77 -8.74 2.67
CA THR A 63 -13.44 -9.87 3.33
C THR A 63 -13.72 -9.44 4.78
N GLY A 64 -14.99 -9.38 5.16
CA GLY A 64 -15.40 -9.09 6.55
C GLY A 64 -14.99 -10.17 7.55
#